data_AF-A0A1E4DMQ3-F1
#
_entry.id   AF-A0A1E4DMQ3-F1
#
_cell.length_a   1.000
_cell.length_b   1.000
_cell.length_c   1.000
_cell.angle_alpha   90.00
_cell.angle_beta   90.00
_cell.angle_gamma   90.00
#
_symmetry.space_group_name_H-M   'P 1'
#
loop_
_entity.id
_entity.type
_entity.pdbx_description
1 polymer ?
#
loop_
_entity_poly.entity_id
_entity_poly.type
_entity_poly.pdbx_seq_one_letter_code
_entity_poly.pdbx_strand_id
1 'polypeptide(L)'
;MTGLAVAVIAGVVLLSGGVEASAWKDRKTELDTYTVWHLKSSSRQKTAGVTYKVVGIFQREKQFIGGSAVADVTEQVEFEFTWPLVEGTQPKVLPNNPTKVDNLRDGSAECPAPVLKGTYEHFDLKSMSVIGTMFGLVGERRTPDMEEYVGGGGCKGTHPVQGQVREEQLLVTVPLELLAGPVPKGQVMKQQDQGWTWTFTPLP
;
A
#
# COMPACT_ATOMS: atom_id res chain seq x y z
N MET A 1 -44.94 33.79 -10.57
CA MET A 1 -45.36 32.37 -10.50
C MET A 1 -45.66 31.91 -11.91
N THR A 2 -44.69 31.28 -12.56
CA THR A 2 -44.77 30.65 -13.89
C THR A 2 -43.59 29.70 -13.99
N GLY A 3 -43.84 28.42 -14.28
CA GLY A 3 -42.82 27.43 -14.60
C GLY A 3 -42.93 26.13 -13.81
N LEU A 4 -43.85 25.24 -14.22
CA LEU A 4 -43.87 23.84 -13.82
C LEU A 4 -44.46 23.03 -14.98
N ALA A 5 -43.66 22.15 -15.59
CA ALA A 5 -44.15 21.04 -16.40
C ALA A 5 -43.06 19.94 -16.43
N VAL A 6 -43.40 18.80 -15.84
CA VAL A 6 -42.68 17.51 -15.85
C VAL A 6 -43.57 16.51 -16.59
N ALA A 7 -42.98 15.64 -17.41
CA ALA A 7 -43.38 14.24 -17.73
C ALA A 7 -42.51 13.79 -18.93
N VAL A 8 -41.67 12.75 -18.93
CA VAL A 8 -41.79 11.30 -18.62
C VAL A 8 -42.87 10.57 -19.40
N ILE A 9 -42.49 9.94 -20.53
CA ILE A 9 -43.26 8.99 -21.36
C ILE A 9 -42.21 8.11 -22.08
N ALA A 10 -42.30 6.79 -22.22
CA ALA A 10 -43.18 5.74 -21.71
C ALA A 10 -42.48 4.38 -21.87
N GLY A 11 -42.88 3.42 -21.02
CA GLY A 11 -42.61 1.99 -21.21
C GLY A 11 -43.78 1.27 -21.90
N VAL A 12 -43.40 0.17 -22.56
CA VAL A 12 -44.06 -1.14 -22.71
C VAL A 12 -45.56 -1.19 -23.08
N VAL A 13 -45.86 -1.77 -24.24
CA VAL A 13 -47.07 -2.57 -24.47
C VAL A 13 -46.69 -3.87 -25.18
N LEU A 14 -46.96 -4.98 -24.49
CA LEU A 14 -47.02 -6.36 -25.01
C LEU A 14 -48.35 -6.54 -25.77
N LEU A 15 -48.31 -7.21 -26.92
CA LEU A 15 -49.49 -7.87 -27.49
C LEU A 15 -49.16 -9.33 -27.77
N SER A 16 -49.94 -10.17 -27.08
CA SER A 16 -50.04 -11.62 -27.14
C SER A 16 -50.81 -12.12 -28.36
N GLY A 17 -50.54 -13.34 -28.80
CA GLY A 17 -51.55 -14.19 -29.44
C GLY A 17 -51.02 -15.36 -30.28
N GLY A 18 -51.40 -16.58 -29.90
CA GLY A 18 -51.57 -17.70 -30.85
C GLY A 18 -50.61 -18.88 -30.72
N VAL A 19 -51.02 -19.90 -29.96
CA VAL A 19 -50.46 -21.27 -29.98
C VAL A 19 -51.21 -22.08 -31.05
N GLU A 20 -50.49 -22.78 -31.92
CA GLU A 20 -51.00 -24.00 -32.56
C GLU A 20 -49.84 -24.96 -32.87
N ALA A 21 -49.99 -26.20 -32.41
CA ALA A 21 -49.04 -27.28 -32.59
C ALA A 21 -49.49 -28.18 -33.74
N SER A 22 -48.56 -28.62 -34.60
CA SER A 22 -48.62 -29.98 -35.17
C SER A 22 -47.30 -30.41 -35.83
N ALA A 23 -46.81 -31.53 -35.31
CA ALA A 23 -46.24 -32.71 -35.97
C ALA A 23 -45.36 -32.59 -37.24
N TRP A 24 -44.12 -33.05 -37.07
CA TRP A 24 -43.25 -33.78 -38.00
C TRP A 24 -43.65 -33.89 -39.48
N LYS A 25 -42.76 -33.39 -40.34
CA LYS A 25 -42.27 -34.18 -41.48
C LYS A 25 -40.81 -33.85 -41.81
N ASP A 26 -40.04 -34.93 -41.73
CA ASP A 26 -38.66 -35.16 -42.11
C ASP A 26 -38.35 -34.71 -43.56
N ARG A 27 -37.13 -34.19 -43.80
CA ARG A 27 -36.17 -34.60 -44.85
C ARG A 27 -35.24 -33.48 -45.35
N LYS A 28 -33.99 -33.57 -44.88
CA LYS A 28 -32.69 -33.32 -45.55
C LYS A 28 -32.58 -32.18 -46.57
N THR A 29 -31.77 -31.17 -46.23
CA THR A 29 -30.57 -30.60 -46.93
C THR A 29 -30.33 -29.27 -46.22
N GLU A 30 -29.21 -28.98 -45.58
CA GLU A 30 -27.95 -28.56 -46.19
C GLU A 30 -27.04 -28.21 -45.00
N LEU A 31 -25.97 -28.97 -44.78
CA LEU A 31 -25.07 -28.78 -43.65
C LEU A 31 -24.03 -27.73 -44.05
N ASP A 32 -24.41 -26.45 -43.97
CA ASP A 32 -23.45 -25.36 -44.09
C ASP A 32 -22.52 -25.40 -42.87
N THR A 33 -21.31 -25.87 -43.15
CA THR A 33 -20.22 -25.97 -42.20
C THR A 33 -19.69 -24.56 -41.94
N TYR A 34 -20.22 -23.89 -40.93
CA TYR A 34 -19.65 -22.65 -40.41
C TYR A 34 -18.25 -22.94 -39.88
N THR A 35 -17.25 -22.62 -40.70
CA THR A 35 -15.85 -22.57 -40.28
C THR A 35 -15.72 -21.38 -39.33
N VAL A 36 -15.82 -21.68 -38.03
CA VAL A 36 -15.44 -20.75 -36.97
C VAL A 36 -13.95 -20.46 -37.17
N TRP A 37 -13.67 -19.28 -37.73
CA TRP A 37 -12.33 -18.73 -37.72
C TRP A 37 -11.93 -18.56 -36.25
N HIS A 38 -11.19 -19.55 -35.75
CA HIS A 38 -10.34 -19.37 -34.59
C HIS A 38 -9.36 -18.24 -34.95
N LEU A 39 -9.73 -17.01 -34.60
CA LEU A 39 -8.78 -15.95 -34.32
C LEU A 39 -7.90 -16.48 -33.20
N LYS A 40 -6.80 -17.10 -33.64
CA LYS A 40 -5.67 -17.53 -32.84
C LYS A 40 -5.21 -16.26 -32.13
N SER A 41 -5.70 -16.06 -30.92
CA SER A 41 -5.25 -14.98 -30.06
C SER A 41 -3.74 -15.13 -30.01
N SER A 42 -3.06 -14.10 -30.49
CA SER A 42 -1.62 -13.99 -30.40
C SER A 42 -1.27 -14.33 -28.97
N SER A 43 -0.60 -15.47 -28.80
CA SER A 43 0.19 -15.82 -27.62
C SER A 43 0.63 -14.53 -26.94
N ARG A 44 0.05 -14.21 -25.78
CA ARG A 44 0.65 -13.23 -24.89
C ARG A 44 2.03 -13.80 -24.61
N GLN A 45 3.03 -13.36 -25.35
CA GLN A 45 4.41 -13.44 -24.89
C GLN A 45 4.37 -12.85 -23.50
N LYS A 46 4.50 -13.72 -22.50
CA LYS A 46 4.61 -13.35 -21.10
C LYS A 46 5.91 -12.56 -21.05
N THR A 47 5.80 -11.24 -21.23
CA THR A 47 6.91 -10.31 -21.06
C THR A 47 7.41 -10.59 -19.66
N ALA A 48 8.66 -11.04 -19.55
CA ALA A 48 9.27 -11.28 -18.26
C ALA A 48 9.13 -9.97 -17.48
N GLY A 49 8.42 -10.03 -16.35
CA GLY A 49 8.18 -8.86 -15.55
C GLY A 49 9.49 -8.26 -15.08
N VAL A 50 9.55 -6.93 -14.95
CA VAL A 50 10.74 -6.26 -14.43
C VAL A 50 10.68 -6.30 -12.92
N THR A 51 11.72 -6.82 -12.27
CA THR A 51 11.84 -6.78 -10.81
C THR A 51 12.42 -5.45 -10.36
N TYR A 52 11.82 -4.88 -9.32
CA TYR A 52 12.27 -3.64 -8.70
C TYR A 52 12.67 -3.92 -7.26
N LYS A 53 13.75 -3.28 -6.83
CA LYS A 53 14.05 -3.07 -5.41
C LYS A 53 13.47 -1.74 -4.98
N VAL A 54 12.75 -1.76 -3.86
CA VAL A 54 12.16 -0.58 -3.22
C VAL A 54 12.85 -0.35 -1.89
N VAL A 55 13.24 0.90 -1.65
CA VAL A 55 13.81 1.36 -0.39
C VAL A 55 12.99 2.54 0.10
N GLY A 56 12.36 2.41 1.26
CA GLY A 56 11.68 3.49 1.98
C GLY A 56 12.56 4.00 3.11
N ILE A 57 12.79 5.30 3.15
CA ILE A 57 13.50 5.97 4.24
C ILE A 57 12.55 6.94 4.93
N PHE A 58 12.28 6.71 6.20
CA PHE A 58 11.68 7.71 7.07
C PHE A 58 12.80 8.42 7.82
N GLN A 59 12.81 9.75 7.75
CA GLN A 59 13.77 10.56 8.50
C GLN A 59 13.04 11.78 9.03
N ARG A 60 13.05 11.93 10.36
CA ARG A 60 12.40 13.06 11.00
C ARG A 60 13.15 13.51 12.24
N GLU A 61 13.39 14.79 12.32
CA GLU A 61 13.86 15.46 13.53
C GLU A 61 12.70 15.68 14.49
N LYS A 62 12.95 15.56 15.80
CA LYS A 62 11.95 15.77 16.87
C LYS A 62 10.71 14.88 16.73
N GLN A 63 10.90 13.66 16.25
CA GLN A 63 9.86 12.64 16.27
C GLN A 63 9.56 12.24 17.72
N PHE A 64 8.28 12.21 18.06
CA PHE A 64 7.81 11.68 19.33
C PHE A 64 7.98 10.16 19.37
N ILE A 65 8.65 9.64 20.41
CA ILE A 65 8.95 8.21 20.53
C ILE A 65 8.35 7.55 21.78
N GLY A 66 7.64 8.30 22.62
CA GLY A 66 6.93 7.78 23.80
C GLY A 66 6.99 8.73 24.99
N GLY A 67 5.94 8.73 25.82
CA GLY A 67 5.87 9.55 27.04
C GLY A 67 6.25 11.02 26.86
N SER A 68 7.40 11.48 27.35
CA SER A 68 7.98 12.82 27.08
C SER A 68 9.12 12.81 26.07
N ALA A 69 9.59 11.64 25.65
CA ALA A 69 10.75 11.47 24.78
C ALA A 69 10.47 11.90 23.34
N VAL A 70 11.36 12.76 22.83
CA VAL A 70 11.48 13.05 21.40
C VAL A 70 12.92 12.81 20.94
N ALA A 71 13.09 12.40 19.70
CA ALA A 71 14.40 12.09 19.14
C ALA A 71 14.44 12.36 17.63
N ASP A 72 15.64 12.29 17.06
CA ASP A 72 15.81 12.25 15.62
C ASP A 72 15.77 10.78 15.21
N VAL A 73 14.81 10.43 14.35
CA VAL A 73 14.50 9.05 14.01
C VAL A 73 14.78 8.82 12.53
N THR A 74 15.55 7.78 12.24
CA THR A 74 15.74 7.26 10.89
C THR A 74 15.34 5.79 10.84
N GLU A 75 14.46 5.45 9.90
CA GLU A 75 13.97 4.09 9.67
C GLU A 75 14.10 3.74 8.19
N GLN A 76 14.39 2.48 7.89
CA GLN A 76 14.61 2.00 6.53
C GLN A 76 13.98 0.64 6.28
N VAL A 77 12.99 0.64 5.39
CA VAL A 77 12.28 -0.57 4.94
C VAL A 77 12.70 -0.89 3.51
N GLU A 78 12.94 -2.17 3.23
CA GLU A 78 13.32 -2.63 1.91
C GLU A 78 12.51 -3.85 1.46
N PHE A 79 12.13 -3.86 0.18
CA PHE A 79 11.47 -5.02 -0.42
C PHE A 79 11.67 -5.07 -1.93
N GLU A 80 11.36 -6.22 -2.53
CA GLU A 80 11.42 -6.46 -3.96
C GLU A 80 10.05 -6.90 -4.50
N PHE A 81 9.67 -6.39 -5.66
CA PHE A 81 8.45 -6.80 -6.37
C PHE A 81 8.69 -6.93 -7.87
N THR A 82 7.83 -7.68 -8.56
CA THR A 82 7.85 -7.81 -10.01
C THR A 82 6.67 -7.06 -10.62
N TRP A 83 6.96 -6.21 -11.61
CA TRP A 83 5.96 -5.49 -12.40
C TRP A 83 5.56 -6.29 -13.66
N PRO A 84 4.27 -6.34 -14.06
CA PRO A 84 3.11 -5.68 -13.46
C PRO A 84 2.69 -6.29 -12.11
N LEU A 85 2.09 -5.46 -11.26
CA LEU A 85 1.55 -5.89 -9.98
C LEU A 85 0.43 -6.91 -10.14
N VAL A 86 0.36 -7.86 -9.19
CA VAL A 86 -0.67 -8.88 -9.11
C VAL A 86 -1.30 -8.83 -7.72
N GLU A 87 -2.60 -8.55 -7.67
CA GLU A 87 -3.39 -8.42 -6.45
C GLU A 87 -3.17 -9.59 -5.47
N GLY A 88 -3.03 -9.29 -4.19
CA GLY A 88 -2.88 -10.30 -3.13
C GLY A 88 -1.51 -10.99 -3.09
N THR A 89 -0.60 -10.68 -4.01
CA THR A 89 0.78 -11.17 -3.95
C THR A 89 1.52 -10.53 -2.79
N GLN A 90 2.37 -11.29 -2.12
CA GLN A 90 3.27 -10.80 -1.09
C GLN A 90 4.65 -10.56 -1.71
N PRO A 91 5.09 -9.29 -1.86
CA PRO A 91 6.43 -9.02 -2.35
C PRO A 91 7.49 -9.52 -1.37
N LYS A 92 8.72 -9.72 -1.86
CA LYS A 92 9.82 -10.24 -1.05
C LYS A 92 10.34 -9.14 -0.13
N VAL A 93 10.04 -9.24 1.15
CA VAL A 93 10.60 -8.36 2.19
C VAL A 93 12.07 -8.69 2.41
N LEU A 94 12.93 -7.68 2.42
CA LEU A 94 14.33 -7.83 2.80
C LEU A 94 14.47 -7.66 4.34
N PRO A 95 15.57 -8.15 4.95
CA PRO A 95 15.75 -8.04 6.39
C PRO A 95 15.61 -6.59 6.89
N ASN A 96 14.88 -6.41 7.99
CA ASN A 96 14.64 -5.08 8.55
C ASN A 96 15.96 -4.47 9.04
N ASN A 97 16.14 -3.17 8.77
CA ASN A 97 17.23 -2.41 9.37
C ASN A 97 16.74 -1.86 10.72
N PRO A 98 17.51 -1.99 11.82
CA PRO A 98 17.09 -1.41 13.09
C PRO A 98 16.88 0.10 12.99
N THR A 99 15.83 0.62 13.64
CA THR A 99 15.61 2.06 13.73
C THR A 99 16.82 2.74 14.38
N LYS A 100 17.28 3.83 13.78
CA LYS A 100 18.28 4.71 14.39
C LYS A 100 17.58 5.82 15.17
N VAL A 101 18.01 6.00 16.40
CA VAL A 101 17.51 7.04 17.31
C VAL A 101 18.70 7.84 17.80
N ASP A 102 18.73 9.11 17.41
CA ASP A 102 19.77 10.06 17.75
C ASP A 102 19.19 11.26 18.50
N ASN A 103 20.05 12.00 19.22
CA ASN A 103 19.68 13.25 19.89
C ASN A 103 18.44 13.15 20.78
N LEU A 104 18.32 12.05 21.55
CA LEU A 104 17.22 11.85 22.50
C LEU A 104 17.14 13.02 23.50
N ARG A 105 15.93 13.53 23.69
CA ARG A 105 15.65 14.70 24.53
C ARG A 105 14.26 14.64 25.12
N ASP A 106 14.06 15.40 26.18
CA ASP A 106 12.73 15.68 26.71
C ASP A 106 12.00 16.68 25.80
N GLY A 107 10.73 16.43 25.53
CA GLY A 107 9.89 17.25 24.64
C GLY A 107 9.66 18.67 25.15
N SER A 108 9.73 18.91 26.46
CA SER A 108 9.62 20.25 27.06
C SER A 108 10.95 21.02 27.02
N ALA A 109 12.07 20.32 26.79
CA ALA A 109 13.44 20.84 26.91
C ALA A 109 13.81 21.41 28.29
N GLU A 110 12.95 21.24 29.30
CA GLU A 110 13.22 21.66 30.68
C GLU A 110 14.03 20.63 31.44
N CYS A 111 13.79 19.34 31.15
CA CYS A 111 14.42 18.23 31.83
C CYS A 111 15.44 17.47 30.98
N PRO A 112 16.37 16.73 31.62
CA PRO A 112 17.23 15.81 30.89
C PRO A 112 16.42 14.79 30.10
N ALA A 113 17.04 14.23 29.06
CA ALA A 113 16.42 13.20 28.23
C ALA A 113 15.94 12.00 29.07
N PRO A 114 14.77 11.42 28.76
CA PRO A 114 14.34 10.16 29.34
C PRO A 114 15.35 9.04 29.11
N VAL A 115 15.39 8.06 30.01
CA VAL A 115 16.27 6.89 29.87
C VAL A 115 15.45 5.71 29.34
N LEU A 116 15.65 5.36 28.07
CA LEU A 116 15.01 4.20 27.45
C LEU A 116 15.59 2.89 27.99
N LYS A 117 14.72 1.95 28.37
CA LYS A 117 15.07 0.59 28.83
C LYS A 117 14.93 -0.44 27.71
N GLY A 118 15.44 -0.12 26.53
CA GLY A 118 15.36 -0.97 25.36
C GLY A 118 15.52 -0.20 24.06
N THR A 119 15.37 -0.89 22.94
CA THR A 119 15.39 -0.26 21.62
C THR A 119 14.00 0.28 21.28
N TYR A 120 13.98 1.47 20.69
CA TYR A 120 12.80 1.98 20.01
C TYR A 120 12.81 1.49 18.57
N GLU A 121 11.69 0.91 18.12
CA GLU A 121 11.48 0.55 16.73
C GLU A 121 10.33 1.39 16.18
N HIS A 122 10.61 2.20 15.16
CA HIS A 122 9.63 3.10 14.57
C HIS A 122 8.58 2.33 13.76
N PHE A 123 9.03 1.35 12.96
CA PHE A 123 8.20 0.51 12.11
C PHE A 123 8.91 -0.81 11.76
N ASP A 124 8.64 -1.87 12.51
CA ASP A 124 9.13 -3.22 12.26
C ASP A 124 8.16 -3.95 11.31
N LEU A 125 8.50 -4.02 10.02
CA LEU A 125 7.63 -4.60 8.98
C LEU A 125 7.33 -6.09 9.24
N LYS A 126 6.05 -6.42 9.43
CA LYS A 126 5.57 -7.79 9.69
C LYS A 126 5.02 -8.49 8.47
N SER A 127 4.25 -7.77 7.67
CA SER A 127 3.65 -8.33 6.47
C SER A 127 3.41 -7.26 5.43
N MET A 128 3.29 -7.69 4.17
CA MET A 128 3.01 -6.81 3.05
C MET A 128 2.20 -7.54 1.99
N SER A 129 1.28 -6.84 1.36
CA SER A 129 0.50 -7.33 0.22
C SER A 129 0.31 -6.26 -0.85
N VAL A 130 0.06 -6.69 -2.08
CA VAL A 130 -0.39 -5.82 -3.17
C VAL A 130 -1.89 -5.57 -3.04
N ILE A 131 -2.27 -4.28 -3.05
CA ILE A 131 -3.66 -3.79 -3.01
C ILE A 131 -3.87 -2.79 -4.15
N GLY A 132 -4.51 -3.22 -5.23
CA GLY A 132 -4.65 -2.49 -6.48
C GLY A 132 -3.29 -2.09 -7.07
N THR A 133 -3.02 -0.79 -7.08
CA THR A 133 -1.76 -0.19 -7.55
C THR A 133 -0.85 0.24 -6.40
N MET A 134 -1.00 -0.38 -5.23
CA MET A 134 -0.29 -0.01 -4.00
C MET A 134 0.22 -1.24 -3.28
N PHE A 135 1.10 -1.01 -2.30
CA PHE A 135 1.49 -1.98 -1.30
C PHE A 135 0.87 -1.59 0.04
N GLY A 136 0.15 -2.53 0.66
CA GLY A 136 -0.27 -2.42 2.05
C GLY A 136 0.78 -3.06 2.93
N LEU A 137 1.44 -2.26 3.76
CA LEU A 137 2.43 -2.71 4.73
C LEU A 137 1.78 -2.72 6.11
N VAL A 138 1.98 -3.80 6.86
CA VAL A 138 1.60 -3.91 8.27
C VAL A 138 2.88 -4.11 9.07
N GLY A 139 3.15 -3.19 9.99
CA GLY A 139 4.32 -3.22 10.85
C GLY A 139 3.96 -3.01 12.31
N GLU A 140 4.94 -3.12 13.19
CA GLU A 140 4.79 -2.83 14.61
C GLU A 140 5.70 -1.66 15.01
N ARG A 141 5.13 -0.66 15.69
CA ARG A 141 5.91 0.32 16.44
C ARG A 141 6.12 -0.19 17.85
N ARG A 142 7.38 -0.20 18.31
CA ARG A 142 7.74 -0.61 19.68
C ARG A 142 8.40 0.55 20.40
N THR A 143 7.73 1.02 21.44
CA THR A 143 8.26 1.97 22.42
C THR A 143 8.70 1.17 23.64
N PRO A 144 9.97 1.22 24.05
CA PRO A 144 10.43 0.52 25.23
C PRO A 144 9.91 1.20 26.50
N ASP A 145 9.94 0.49 27.63
CA ASP A 145 9.80 1.13 28.94
C ASP A 145 10.86 2.21 29.10
N MET A 146 10.57 3.25 29.89
CA MET A 146 11.53 4.33 30.13
C MET A 146 11.40 4.92 31.55
N GLU A 147 12.43 5.63 31.97
CA GLU A 147 12.37 6.52 33.14
C GLU A 147 12.34 7.97 32.70
N GLU A 148 11.37 8.72 33.19
CA GLU A 148 11.17 10.13 32.85
C GLU A 148 11.31 11.02 34.08
N TYR A 149 11.95 12.17 33.89
CA TYR A 149 12.12 13.15 34.94
C TYR A 149 10.80 13.88 35.26
N VAL A 150 10.55 14.15 36.55
CA VAL A 150 9.33 14.83 37.01
C VAL A 150 9.63 16.12 37.77
N GLY A 151 8.66 17.04 37.83
CA GLY A 151 8.69 18.17 38.76
C GLY A 151 8.95 19.55 38.15
N GLY A 152 8.37 19.85 36.98
CA GLY A 152 8.18 21.19 36.40
C GLY A 152 9.40 22.12 36.50
N GLY A 153 10.31 22.07 35.53
CA GLY A 153 11.58 22.81 35.52
C GLY A 153 12.63 22.37 36.54
N GLY A 154 12.23 21.67 37.62
CA GLY A 154 13.14 21.22 38.68
C GLY A 154 13.69 19.80 38.52
N CYS A 155 13.04 18.97 37.69
CA CYS A 155 13.45 17.61 37.34
C CYS A 155 13.86 16.76 38.57
N LYS A 156 13.08 16.89 39.66
CA LYS A 156 13.36 16.26 40.95
C LYS A 156 12.80 14.85 41.00
N GLY A 157 13.62 13.92 40.50
CA GLY A 157 13.34 12.49 40.51
C GLY A 157 12.84 11.98 39.16
N THR A 158 12.63 10.67 39.08
CA THR A 158 12.09 10.00 37.90
C THR A 158 10.84 9.21 38.24
N HIS A 159 10.05 8.91 37.22
CA HIS A 159 8.99 7.92 37.31
C HIS A 159 9.09 6.97 36.10
N PRO A 160 8.70 5.70 36.29
CA PRO A 160 8.64 4.75 35.18
C PRO A 160 7.46 5.06 34.28
N VAL A 161 7.70 4.98 32.97
CA VAL A 161 6.68 5.00 31.93
C VAL A 161 6.73 3.67 31.19
N GLN A 162 5.57 3.03 31.11
CA GLN A 162 5.44 1.75 30.43
C GLN A 162 5.51 1.96 28.91
N GLY A 163 6.29 1.11 28.27
CA GLY A 163 6.37 1.01 26.83
C GLY A 163 5.06 0.52 26.21
N GLN A 164 4.99 0.60 24.89
CA GLN A 164 3.84 0.12 24.13
C GLN A 164 4.30 -0.55 22.85
N VAL A 165 3.52 -1.55 22.43
CA VAL A 165 3.62 -2.13 21.09
C VAL A 165 2.31 -1.87 20.40
N ARG A 166 2.38 -1.30 19.19
CA ARG A 166 1.20 -0.98 18.39
C ARG A 166 1.40 -1.40 16.95
N GLU A 167 0.39 -2.06 16.39
CA GLU A 167 0.33 -2.31 14.95
C GLU A 167 0.08 -1.01 14.18
N GLU A 168 0.83 -0.80 13.11
CA GLU A 168 0.70 0.32 12.19
C GLU A 168 0.56 -0.15 10.75
N GLN A 169 -0.19 0.62 9.97
CA GLN A 169 -0.42 0.35 8.56
C GLN A 169 0.13 1.51 7.74
N LEU A 170 0.80 1.17 6.64
CA LEU A 170 1.43 2.10 5.73
C LEU A 170 1.05 1.72 4.30
N LEU A 171 0.56 2.68 3.53
CA LEU A 171 0.26 2.48 2.11
C LEU A 171 1.38 3.09 1.28
N VAL A 172 1.89 2.32 0.33
CA VAL A 172 2.93 2.77 -0.60
C VAL A 172 2.37 2.69 -2.01
N THR A 173 2.15 3.85 -2.63
CA THR A 173 1.72 3.91 -4.02
C THR A 173 2.86 3.53 -4.96
N VAL A 174 2.58 2.93 -6.12
CA VAL A 174 3.60 2.87 -7.17
C VAL A 174 3.73 4.23 -7.87
N PRO A 175 4.94 4.63 -8.29
CA PRO A 175 5.16 5.82 -9.12
C PRO A 175 4.25 5.86 -10.36
N LEU A 176 3.77 7.06 -10.72
CA LEU A 176 2.89 7.25 -11.88
C LEU A 176 3.57 6.85 -13.19
N GLU A 177 4.88 6.95 -13.27
CA GLU A 177 5.69 6.55 -14.42
C GLU A 177 5.58 5.05 -14.69
N LEU A 178 5.50 4.21 -13.65
CA LEU A 178 5.28 2.77 -13.80
C LEU A 178 3.87 2.46 -14.30
N LEU A 179 2.89 3.28 -13.91
CA LEU A 179 1.50 3.15 -14.35
C LEU A 179 1.31 3.63 -15.81
N ALA A 180 2.12 4.58 -16.26
CA ALA A 180 2.04 5.15 -17.60
C ALA A 180 2.62 4.24 -18.70
N GLY A 181 3.43 3.22 -18.35
CA GLY A 181 3.93 2.25 -19.31
C GLY A 181 5.38 1.83 -19.09
N PRO A 182 6.07 1.31 -20.12
CA PRO A 182 7.45 0.87 -20.03
C PRO A 182 8.38 2.02 -19.62
N VAL A 183 9.00 1.90 -18.45
CA VAL A 183 10.00 2.85 -17.97
C VAL A 183 11.36 2.52 -18.61
N PRO A 184 12.15 3.52 -19.03
CA PRO A 184 13.54 3.33 -19.46
C PRO A 184 14.34 2.44 -18.50
N LYS A 185 15.15 1.53 -19.07
CA LYS A 185 16.02 0.65 -18.28
C LYS A 185 16.97 1.48 -17.41
N GLY A 186 17.09 1.09 -16.14
CA GLY A 186 17.97 1.76 -15.18
C GLY A 186 17.41 3.06 -14.59
N GLN A 187 16.20 3.49 -14.97
CA GLN A 187 15.60 4.67 -14.38
C GLN A 187 15.19 4.41 -12.93
N VAL A 188 15.80 5.14 -12.01
CA VAL A 188 15.44 5.18 -10.60
C VAL A 188 14.31 6.18 -10.41
N MET A 189 13.22 5.77 -9.79
CA MET A 189 12.09 6.64 -9.47
C MET A 189 12.06 6.93 -7.97
N LYS A 190 11.74 8.17 -7.61
CA LYS A 190 11.60 8.59 -6.20
C LYS A 190 10.26 9.25 -5.99
N GLN A 191 9.63 8.97 -4.86
CA GLN A 191 8.41 9.66 -4.42
C GLN A 191 8.50 9.91 -2.91
N GLN A 192 7.80 10.94 -2.45
CA GLN A 192 7.64 11.24 -1.03
C GLN A 192 6.17 11.07 -0.67
N ASP A 193 5.91 10.27 0.36
CA ASP A 193 4.55 10.08 0.86
C ASP A 193 4.58 9.72 2.36
N GLN A 194 3.61 10.22 3.12
CA GLN A 194 3.42 9.91 4.55
C GLN A 194 4.67 10.11 5.44
N GLY A 195 5.58 11.02 5.06
CA GLY A 195 6.85 11.26 5.77
C GLY A 195 8.00 10.31 5.38
N TRP A 196 7.78 9.44 4.40
CA TRP A 196 8.76 8.53 3.83
C TRP A 196 9.24 9.05 2.47
N THR A 197 10.50 8.76 2.16
CA THR A 197 11.04 8.85 0.80
C THR A 197 11.20 7.43 0.25
N TRP A 198 10.44 7.10 -0.79
CA TRP A 198 10.49 5.80 -1.45
C TRP A 198 11.30 5.88 -2.73
N THR A 199 12.25 4.95 -2.91
CA THR A 199 13.08 4.84 -4.10
C THR A 199 12.84 3.48 -4.76
N PHE A 200 12.48 3.50 -6.04
CA PHE A 200 12.20 2.33 -6.86
C PHE A 200 13.32 2.17 -7.89
N THR A 201 14.08 1.08 -7.78
CA THR A 201 15.24 0.80 -8.63
C THR A 201 15.00 -0.49 -9.41
N PRO A 202 14.98 -0.45 -10.76
CA PRO A 202 14.89 -1.66 -11.55
C PRO A 202 16.15 -2.51 -11.35
N LEU A 203 15.97 -3.81 -11.12
CA LEU A 203 17.07 -4.77 -11.05
C LEU A 203 17.46 -5.26 -12.46
N PRO A 204 18.74 -5.62 -12.68
CA PRO A 204 19.24 -6.13 -13.96
C PRO A 204 18.53 -7.39 -14.46
#